data_AF-A0A962MN81-F1
#
_entry.id   AF-A0A962MN81-F1
#
_cell.length_a   1.000
_cell.length_b   1.000
_cell.length_c   1.000
_cell.angle_alpha   90.00
_cell.angle_beta   90.00
_cell.angle_gamma   90.00
#
_symmetry.space_group_name_H-M   'P 1'
#
loop_
_entity.id
_entity.type
_entity.pdbx_description
1 polymer ?
#
loop_
_entity_poly.entity_id
_entity_poly.type
_entity_poly.pdbx_seq_one_letter_code
_entity_poly.pdbx_strand_id
1 'polypeptide(L)'
;DSSLIPLSTPGIVQDGLKLLLDRDGPLFIAPAYGLRVMPWLWRFIRAGNPTQLRHSAAALADLLRDALAEHHELADNTPAARWIADDPTLFLYDSARDYHNDALNWQIKRDLGVRFDTLNGADLHALEPALSERFQFAVRTLDHGKAVNPSKLTKAYAQWLQHGGGTLLQREVKGIDVVDGRAVRLLTDR
;
A
#
# COMPACT_ATOMS: atom_id res chain seq x y z
N ASP A 1 4.73 -1.19 4.18
CA ASP A 1 4.86 0.03 5.02
C ASP A 1 3.86 1.13 4.81
N SER A 2 3.66 1.66 3.60
CA SER A 2 2.42 2.42 3.33
C SER A 2 1.19 1.51 3.43
N SER A 3 1.35 0.22 3.12
CA SER A 3 0.28 -0.77 3.08
C SER A 3 -0.30 -1.19 4.44
N LEU A 4 0.33 -0.84 5.56
CA LEU A 4 -0.16 -1.22 6.91
C LEU A 4 -1.10 -0.18 7.51
N ILE A 5 -0.95 1.08 7.10
CA ILE A 5 -1.74 2.17 7.64
C ILE A 5 -2.91 2.42 6.70
N PRO A 6 -4.16 2.14 7.10
CA PRO A 6 -5.32 2.44 6.29
C PRO A 6 -5.42 3.94 6.02
N LEU A 7 -6.03 4.30 4.90
CA LEU A 7 -6.19 5.70 4.51
C LEU A 7 -6.98 6.51 5.54
N SER A 8 -7.95 5.91 6.23
CA SER A 8 -8.70 6.60 7.28
C SER A 8 -7.92 6.58 8.60
N THR A 9 -7.10 7.61 8.82
CA THR A 9 -6.33 7.81 10.06
C THR A 9 -6.95 8.90 10.93
N PRO A 10 -6.69 8.88 12.25
CA PRO A 10 -7.01 10.00 13.12
C PRO A 10 -6.36 11.29 12.60
N GLY A 11 -7.12 12.37 12.52
CA GLY A 11 -6.64 13.67 12.03
C GLY A 11 -6.90 13.94 10.56
N ILE A 12 -7.22 12.92 9.74
CA ILE A 12 -7.45 13.10 8.30
C ILE A 12 -8.59 14.06 7.95
N VAL A 13 -9.52 14.27 8.89
CA VAL A 13 -10.60 15.25 8.74
C VAL A 13 -10.06 16.67 8.70
N GLN A 14 -9.08 17.00 9.54
CA GLN A 14 -8.51 18.35 9.60
C GLN A 14 -7.75 18.65 8.30
N ASP A 15 -6.96 17.69 7.83
CA ASP A 15 -6.21 17.82 6.59
C ASP A 15 -7.15 17.83 5.38
N GLY A 16 -8.15 16.95 5.36
CA GLY A 16 -9.19 16.92 4.34
C GLY A 16 -9.98 18.24 4.26
N LEU A 17 -10.35 18.84 5.40
CA LEU A 17 -11.04 20.14 5.40
C LEU A 17 -10.13 21.26 4.90
N LYS A 18 -8.84 21.28 5.29
CA LYS A 18 -7.88 22.26 4.77
C LYS A 18 -7.74 22.15 3.25
N LEU A 19 -7.59 20.93 2.73
CA LEU A 19 -7.46 20.68 1.29
C LEU A 19 -8.75 21.01 0.53
N LEU A 20 -9.92 20.77 1.12
CA LEU A 20 -11.20 21.09 0.51
C LEU A 20 -11.48 22.60 0.44
N LEU A 21 -10.94 23.37 1.40
CA LEU A 21 -11.06 24.82 1.45
C LEU A 21 -9.98 25.53 0.62
N ASP A 22 -8.91 24.83 0.26
CA ASP A 22 -7.89 25.33 -0.66
C ASP A 22 -8.43 25.33 -2.09
N ARG A 23 -8.49 26.51 -2.71
CA ARG A 23 -9.03 26.70 -4.06
C ARG A 23 -8.19 26.00 -5.14
N ASP A 24 -6.89 25.88 -4.89
CA ASP A 24 -5.94 25.19 -5.77
C ASP A 24 -5.56 23.81 -5.18
N GLY A 25 -6.30 23.37 -4.15
CA GLY A 25 -6.08 22.12 -3.47
C GLY A 25 -6.45 20.89 -4.31
N PRO A 26 -5.78 19.75 -4.11
CA PRO A 26 -6.04 18.51 -4.84
C PRO A 26 -7.37 17.83 -4.48
N LEU A 27 -8.09 18.31 -3.46
CA LEU A 27 -9.35 17.73 -3.00
C LEU A 27 -10.53 18.66 -3.32
N PHE A 28 -11.33 18.28 -4.31
CA PHE A 28 -12.52 19.04 -4.70
C PHE A 28 -13.79 18.18 -4.62
N ILE A 29 -14.83 18.70 -3.98
CA ILE A 29 -16.17 18.10 -3.97
C ILE A 29 -17.13 19.10 -4.59
N ALA A 30 -17.74 18.72 -5.73
CA ALA A 30 -18.79 19.52 -6.35
C ALA A 30 -19.96 19.72 -5.35
N PRO A 31 -20.44 20.95 -5.11
CA PRO A 31 -21.50 21.21 -4.13
C PRO A 31 -22.76 20.35 -4.35
N ALA A 32 -23.14 20.13 -5.62
CA ALA A 32 -24.28 19.28 -6.00
C ALA A 32 -24.09 17.79 -5.62
N TYR A 33 -22.85 17.32 -5.50
CA TYR A 33 -22.53 15.95 -5.08
C TYR A 33 -22.30 15.83 -3.56
N GLY A 34 -22.05 16.95 -2.87
CA GLY A 34 -21.73 16.99 -1.44
C GLY A 34 -22.74 16.21 -0.59
N LEU A 35 -24.04 16.50 -0.72
CA LEU A 35 -25.09 15.83 0.06
C LEU A 35 -25.16 14.33 -0.20
N ARG A 36 -24.83 13.88 -1.42
CA ARG A 36 -24.85 12.46 -1.80
C ARG A 36 -23.69 11.68 -1.18
N VAL A 37 -22.52 12.31 -1.01
CA VAL A 37 -21.33 11.67 -0.44
C VAL A 37 -21.24 11.79 1.08
N MET A 38 -22.00 12.71 1.71
CA MET A 38 -21.98 12.93 3.16
C MET A 38 -22.16 11.65 4.00
N PRO A 39 -23.10 10.73 3.73
CA PRO A 39 -23.25 9.51 4.54
C PRO A 39 -22.01 8.62 4.49
N TRP A 40 -21.33 8.56 3.34
CA TRP A 40 -20.10 7.81 3.19
C TRP A 40 -18.93 8.50 3.89
N LEU A 41 -18.80 9.83 3.75
CA LEU A 41 -17.77 10.60 4.47
C LEU A 41 -17.92 10.44 5.98
N TRP A 42 -19.13 10.49 6.51
CA TRP A 42 -19.35 10.27 7.93
C TRP A 42 -18.88 8.89 8.39
N ARG A 43 -19.14 7.84 7.61
CA ARG A 43 -18.63 6.49 7.88
C ARG A 43 -17.12 6.41 7.78
N PHE A 44 -16.53 7.07 6.78
CA PHE A 44 -15.08 7.16 6.60
C PHE A 44 -14.41 7.81 7.81
N ILE A 45 -14.94 8.95 8.27
CA ILE A 45 -14.48 9.67 9.45
C ILE A 45 -14.60 8.79 10.71
N ARG A 46 -15.75 8.15 10.90
CA ARG A 46 -15.97 7.28 12.07
C ARG A 46 -15.02 6.09 12.11
N ALA A 47 -14.61 5.59 10.95
CA ALA A 47 -13.61 4.54 10.83
C ALA A 47 -12.18 5.03 11.15
N GLY A 48 -11.92 6.33 11.07
CA GLY A 48 -10.61 6.95 11.31
C GLY A 48 -10.27 7.18 12.79
N ASN A 49 -10.56 6.20 13.65
CA ASN A 49 -10.24 6.27 15.07
C ASN A 49 -9.03 5.38 15.42
N PRO A 50 -8.28 5.68 16.50
CA PRO A 50 -7.05 4.93 16.84
C PRO A 50 -7.27 3.43 17.06
N THR A 51 -8.43 3.03 17.58
CA THR A 51 -8.76 1.62 17.82
C THR A 51 -8.91 0.86 16.50
N GLN A 52 -9.69 1.42 15.57
CA GLN A 52 -9.89 0.82 14.25
C GLN A 52 -8.58 0.83 13.44
N LEU A 53 -7.80 1.91 13.53
CA LEU A 53 -6.49 2.01 12.92
C LEU A 53 -5.58 0.86 13.37
N ARG A 54 -5.42 0.66 14.68
CA ARG A 54 -4.59 -0.44 15.23
C ARG A 54 -5.12 -1.81 14.80
N HIS A 55 -6.43 -2.02 14.84
CA HIS A 55 -7.04 -3.29 14.44
C HIS A 55 -6.77 -3.61 12.97
N SER A 56 -7.03 -2.66 12.07
CA SER A 56 -6.76 -2.83 10.64
C SER A 56 -5.27 -3.01 10.36
N ALA A 57 -4.41 -2.24 11.03
CA ALA A 57 -2.97 -2.34 10.86
C ALA A 57 -2.44 -3.72 11.30
N ALA A 58 -2.92 -4.26 12.41
CA ALA A 58 -2.56 -5.60 12.86
C ALA A 58 -2.96 -6.68 11.85
N ALA A 59 -4.21 -6.65 11.35
CA ALA A 59 -4.67 -7.59 10.32
C ALA A 59 -3.85 -7.51 9.02
N LEU A 60 -3.47 -6.30 8.60
CA LEU A 60 -2.61 -6.09 7.44
C LEU A 60 -1.18 -6.56 7.70
N ALA A 61 -0.66 -6.38 8.91
CA ALA A 61 0.67 -6.87 9.28
C ALA A 61 0.73 -8.39 9.23
N ASP A 62 -0.31 -9.05 9.73
CA ASP A 62 -0.41 -10.51 9.67
C ASP A 62 -0.52 -11.01 8.22
N LEU A 63 -1.32 -10.35 7.38
CA LEU A 63 -1.46 -10.72 5.97
C LEU A 63 -0.16 -10.53 5.17
N LEU A 64 0.63 -9.52 5.51
CA LEU A 64 1.83 -9.13 4.74
C LEU A 64 3.15 -9.61 5.35
N ARG A 65 3.10 -10.28 6.51
CA ARG A 65 4.27 -10.65 7.32
C ARG A 65 5.35 -11.33 6.50
N ASP A 66 4.96 -12.35 5.73
CA ASP A 66 5.89 -13.20 4.99
C ASP A 66 5.90 -12.90 3.50
N ALA A 67 5.13 -11.90 3.04
CA ALA A 67 4.87 -11.67 1.61
C ALA A 67 6.15 -11.45 0.80
N LEU A 68 7.15 -10.73 1.33
CA LEU A 68 8.42 -10.53 0.63
C LEU A 68 9.23 -11.82 0.52
N ALA A 69 9.34 -12.56 1.61
CA ALA A 69 10.05 -13.84 1.64
C ALA A 69 9.38 -14.86 0.72
N GLU A 70 8.04 -14.96 0.75
CA GLU A 70 7.26 -15.81 -0.15
C GLU A 70 7.42 -15.38 -1.61
N HIS A 71 7.51 -14.08 -1.90
CA HIS A 71 7.77 -13.60 -3.25
C HIS A 71 9.14 -14.03 -3.76
N HIS A 72 10.18 -13.97 -2.91
CA HIS A 72 11.51 -14.47 -3.22
C HIS A 72 11.53 -15.98 -3.40
N GLU A 73 10.90 -16.73 -2.50
CA GLU A 73 10.80 -18.18 -2.58
C GLU A 73 10.07 -18.61 -3.87
N LEU A 74 8.95 -17.98 -4.19
CA LEU A 74 8.18 -18.25 -5.41
C LEU A 74 8.96 -17.87 -6.68
N ALA A 75 9.79 -16.83 -6.60
CA ALA A 75 10.59 -16.38 -7.73
C ALA A 75 11.91 -17.13 -7.87
N ASP A 76 12.33 -17.88 -6.86
CA ASP A 76 13.62 -18.56 -6.83
C ASP A 76 13.77 -19.51 -8.02
N ASN A 77 14.94 -19.47 -8.64
CA ASN A 77 15.24 -20.21 -9.87
C ASN A 77 14.27 -19.95 -11.05
N THR A 78 13.53 -18.84 -11.05
CA THR A 78 12.66 -18.44 -12.17
C THR A 78 13.10 -17.10 -12.79
N PRO A 79 12.67 -16.78 -14.02
CA PRO A 79 12.85 -15.44 -14.60
C PRO A 79 12.17 -14.30 -13.82
N ALA A 80 11.37 -14.61 -12.80
CA ALA A 80 10.69 -13.64 -11.96
C ALA A 80 11.63 -12.96 -10.95
N ALA A 81 12.69 -13.63 -10.49
CA ALA A 81 13.55 -13.16 -9.41
C ALA A 81 14.12 -11.75 -9.66
N ARG A 82 14.56 -11.47 -10.90
CA ARG A 82 15.10 -10.16 -11.29
C ARG A 82 14.10 -8.99 -11.22
N TRP A 83 12.81 -9.28 -11.06
CA TRP A 83 11.77 -8.25 -10.95
C TRP A 83 11.41 -7.94 -9.50
N ILE A 84 12.03 -8.60 -8.53
CA ILE A 84 11.92 -8.31 -7.10
C ILE A 84 13.26 -7.73 -6.67
N ALA A 85 13.23 -6.60 -5.97
CA ALA A 85 14.41 -5.98 -5.40
C ALA A 85 14.18 -5.69 -3.93
N ASP A 86 15.15 -6.04 -3.09
CA ASP A 86 15.20 -5.66 -1.68
C ASP A 86 15.84 -4.27 -1.58
N ASP A 87 14.98 -3.25 -1.65
CA ASP A 87 15.41 -1.87 -1.54
C ASP A 87 14.71 -1.21 -0.36
N PRO A 88 15.45 -0.45 0.47
CA PRO A 88 14.83 0.35 1.50
C PRO A 88 13.87 1.36 0.88
N THR A 89 12.80 1.69 1.61
CA THR A 89 11.87 2.74 1.19
C THR A 89 12.09 3.98 2.04
N LEU A 90 12.25 5.13 1.38
CA LEU A 90 12.34 6.45 2.03
C LEU A 90 10.96 7.10 2.08
N PHE A 91 10.53 7.45 3.29
CA PHE A 91 9.37 8.30 3.55
C PHE A 91 9.91 9.70 3.85
N LEU A 92 9.64 10.64 2.94
CA LEU A 92 10.21 11.98 2.98
C LEU A 92 9.28 12.95 3.71
N TYR A 93 9.88 13.83 4.50
CA TYR A 93 9.20 14.89 5.23
C TYR A 93 9.91 16.23 4.98
N ASP A 94 9.12 17.30 4.88
CA ASP A 94 9.66 18.66 4.75
C ASP A 94 10.46 19.04 6.01
N SER A 95 10.08 18.53 7.19
CA SER A 95 10.78 18.78 8.45
C SER A 95 10.62 17.65 9.47
N ALA A 96 11.48 17.64 10.49
CA ALA A 96 11.34 16.73 11.64
C ALA A 96 10.01 16.90 12.38
N ARG A 97 9.45 18.13 12.39
CA ARG A 97 8.13 18.40 12.97
C ARG A 97 7.03 17.63 12.24
N ASP A 98 7.09 17.55 10.91
CA ASP A 98 6.08 16.84 10.12
C ASP A 98 6.16 15.33 10.36
N TYR A 99 7.36 14.79 10.55
CA TYR A 99 7.54 13.42 11.04
C TYR A 99 6.90 13.21 12.42
N HIS A 100 7.11 14.14 13.37
CA HIS A 100 6.50 14.04 14.69
C HIS A 100 4.96 14.10 14.65
N ASN A 101 4.38 14.82 13.71
CA ASN A 101 2.93 14.81 13.49
C ASN A 101 2.42 13.43 12.99
N ASP A 102 3.28 12.63 12.36
CA ASP A 102 3.01 11.27 11.90
C ASP A 102 3.47 10.18 12.90
N ALA A 103 3.87 10.57 14.11
CA ALA A 103 4.50 9.66 15.09
C ALA A 103 3.60 8.49 15.49
N LEU A 104 2.28 8.67 15.53
CA LEU A 104 1.34 7.58 15.84
C LEU A 104 1.45 6.44 14.82
N ASN A 105 1.54 6.75 13.52
CA ASN A 105 1.61 5.75 12.47
C ASN A 105 2.94 5.00 12.54
N TRP A 106 4.05 5.70 12.78
CA TRP A 106 5.36 5.07 12.97
C TRP A 106 5.46 4.26 14.25
N GLN A 107 4.82 4.70 15.33
CA GLN A 107 4.73 3.91 16.55
C GLN A 107 3.99 2.59 16.29
N ILE A 108 2.83 2.63 15.61
CA ILE A 108 2.08 1.42 15.28
C ILE A 108 2.91 0.48 14.40
N LYS A 109 3.60 0.99 13.37
CA LYS A 109 4.50 0.19 12.54
C LYS A 109 5.60 -0.47 13.36
N ARG A 110 6.22 0.27 14.28
CA ARG A 110 7.25 -0.25 15.21
C ARG A 110 6.69 -1.35 16.10
N ASP A 111 5.51 -1.15 16.68
CA ASP A 111 4.84 -2.12 17.54
C ASP A 111 4.51 -3.42 16.78
N LEU A 112 4.29 -3.32 15.47
CA LEU A 112 4.06 -4.45 14.55
C LEU A 112 5.36 -5.06 13.99
N GLY A 113 6.53 -4.60 14.43
CA GLY A 113 7.83 -5.18 14.07
C GLY A 113 8.50 -4.59 12.83
N VAL A 114 7.94 -3.52 12.23
CA VAL A 114 8.60 -2.82 11.12
C VAL A 114 9.90 -2.18 11.60
N ARG A 115 11.03 -2.55 10.99
CA ARG A 115 12.33 -1.96 11.26
C ARG A 115 12.56 -0.73 10.39
N PHE A 116 12.90 0.39 11.04
CA PHE A 116 13.22 1.64 10.35
C PHE A 116 14.20 2.49 11.16
N ASP A 117 14.93 3.35 10.47
CA ASP A 117 15.72 4.42 11.04
C ASP A 117 15.27 5.79 10.50
N THR A 118 15.75 6.86 11.14
CA THR A 118 15.46 8.23 10.73
C THR A 118 16.72 8.89 10.20
N LEU A 119 16.59 9.67 9.15
CA LEU A 119 17.67 10.45 8.54
C LEU A 119 17.36 11.94 8.70
N ASN A 120 18.33 12.70 9.18
CA ASN A 120 18.26 14.16 9.11
C ASN A 120 18.54 14.64 7.67
N GLY A 121 18.33 15.93 7.40
CA GLY A 121 18.54 16.48 6.06
C GLY A 121 19.94 16.26 5.49
N ALA A 122 21.00 16.34 6.30
CA ALA A 122 22.36 16.13 5.82
C ALA A 122 22.60 14.66 5.40
N ASP A 123 22.21 13.71 6.26
CA ASP A 123 22.35 12.27 5.97
C ASP A 123 21.47 11.85 4.78
N LEU A 124 20.28 12.43 4.66
CA LEU A 124 19.35 12.19 3.56
C LEU A 124 19.95 12.64 2.21
N HIS A 125 20.49 13.86 2.12
CA HIS A 125 21.05 14.35 0.85
C HIS A 125 22.43 13.75 0.54
N ALA A 126 23.15 13.27 1.55
CA ALA A 126 24.34 12.44 1.32
C ALA A 126 23.96 11.09 0.68
N LEU A 127 22.83 10.51 1.08
CA LEU A 127 22.29 9.28 0.51
C LEU A 127 21.69 9.49 -0.88
N GLU A 128 20.90 10.56 -1.07
CA GLU A 128 20.20 10.88 -2.32
C GLU A 128 20.51 12.32 -2.78
N PRO A 129 21.67 12.57 -3.43
CA PRO A 129 22.11 13.92 -3.80
C PRO A 129 21.23 14.64 -4.82
N ALA A 130 20.42 13.90 -5.59
CA ALA A 130 19.48 14.45 -6.55
C ALA A 130 18.15 14.88 -5.92
N LEU A 131 17.96 14.62 -4.63
CA LEU A 131 16.73 14.95 -3.92
C LEU A 131 16.58 16.47 -3.73
N SER A 132 15.35 16.95 -3.81
CA SER A 132 15.04 18.35 -3.55
C SER A 132 15.40 18.76 -2.13
N GLU A 133 16.06 19.91 -1.98
CA GLU A 133 16.39 20.54 -0.68
C GLU A 133 15.16 20.83 0.19
N ARG A 134 13.94 20.71 -0.35
CA ARG A 134 12.71 20.81 0.44
C ARG A 134 12.64 19.76 1.56
N PHE A 135 13.14 18.55 1.32
CA PHE A 135 12.99 17.44 2.26
C PHE A 135 14.12 17.43 3.28
N GLN A 136 13.85 17.84 4.51
CA GLN A 136 14.87 17.96 5.57
C GLN A 136 14.84 16.80 6.57
N PHE A 137 13.98 15.81 6.36
CA PHE A 137 13.90 14.64 7.22
C PHE A 137 13.34 13.44 6.46
N ALA A 138 13.78 12.23 6.81
CA ALA A 138 13.21 11.01 6.25
C ALA A 138 13.15 9.88 7.27
N VAL A 139 12.24 8.94 7.03
CA VAL A 139 12.26 7.62 7.65
C VAL A 139 12.65 6.60 6.58
N ARG A 140 13.67 5.80 6.85
CA ARG A 140 14.12 4.73 5.96
C ARG A 140 13.75 3.38 6.57
N THR A 141 12.99 2.61 5.82
CA THR A 141 12.52 1.30 6.25
C THR A 141 13.47 0.22 5.73
N LEU A 142 13.83 -0.76 6.57
CA LEU A 142 15.02 -1.61 6.35
C LEU A 142 14.71 -2.95 5.69
N ASP A 143 13.52 -3.50 5.89
CA ASP A 143 13.14 -4.85 5.41
C ASP A 143 12.04 -4.78 4.37
N HIS A 144 12.29 -4.04 3.31
CA HIS A 144 11.33 -3.91 2.22
C HIS A 144 11.89 -4.38 0.92
N GLY A 145 10.97 -4.87 0.10
CA GLY A 145 11.20 -5.10 -1.30
C GLY A 145 10.11 -4.49 -2.13
N LYS A 146 10.40 -4.36 -3.41
CA LYS A 146 9.48 -3.85 -4.41
C LYS A 146 9.49 -4.74 -5.64
N ALA A 147 8.32 -4.82 -6.27
CA ALA A 147 8.25 -5.26 -7.65
C ALA A 147 8.78 -4.14 -8.56
N VAL A 148 10.00 -4.31 -9.09
CA VAL A 148 10.65 -3.38 -10.02
C VAL A 148 9.78 -3.14 -11.25
N ASN A 149 9.09 -4.19 -11.70
CA ASN A 149 8.08 -4.10 -12.74
C ASN A 149 6.95 -5.09 -12.48
N PRO A 150 5.82 -4.66 -11.88
CA PRO A 150 4.72 -5.55 -11.53
C PRO A 150 4.17 -6.33 -12.74
N SER A 151 4.06 -5.69 -13.91
CA SER A 151 3.56 -6.36 -15.12
C SER A 151 4.49 -7.50 -15.57
N LYS A 152 5.81 -7.26 -15.57
CA LYS A 152 6.78 -8.28 -15.96
C LYS A 152 6.91 -9.38 -14.90
N LEU A 153 6.81 -9.03 -13.62
CA LEU A 153 6.78 -10.00 -12.52
C LEU A 153 5.61 -10.97 -12.69
N THR A 154 4.38 -10.46 -12.81
CA THR A 154 3.18 -11.30 -12.99
C THR A 154 3.26 -12.16 -14.26
N LYS A 155 3.76 -11.60 -15.37
CA LYS A 155 3.95 -12.37 -16.62
C LYS A 155 4.99 -13.47 -16.47
N ALA A 156 6.07 -13.23 -15.71
CA ALA A 156 7.08 -14.25 -15.46
C ALA A 156 6.51 -15.42 -14.64
N TYR A 157 5.70 -15.15 -13.62
CA TYR A 157 4.98 -16.20 -12.89
C TYR A 157 4.01 -16.98 -13.78
N ALA A 158 3.22 -16.29 -14.60
CA ALA A 158 2.31 -16.95 -15.55
C ALA A 158 3.06 -17.86 -16.53
N GLN A 159 4.18 -17.38 -17.08
CA GLN A 159 5.03 -18.18 -17.95
C GLN A 159 5.60 -19.38 -17.21
N TRP A 160 6.13 -19.21 -16.01
CA TRP A 160 6.67 -20.31 -15.21
C TRP A 160 5.60 -21.39 -14.93
N LEU A 161 4.38 -20.98 -14.55
CA LEU A 161 3.23 -21.88 -14.40
C LEU A 161 2.97 -22.70 -15.68
N GLN A 162 3.00 -22.05 -16.85
CA GLN A 162 2.78 -22.72 -18.14
C GLN A 162 3.91 -23.72 -18.48
N HIS A 163 5.17 -23.40 -18.18
CA HIS A 163 6.28 -24.33 -18.36
C HIS A 163 6.17 -25.55 -17.43
N GLY A 164 5.60 -25.38 -16.24
CA GLY A 164 5.28 -26.45 -15.30
C GLY A 164 4.06 -27.31 -15.69
N GLY A 165 3.47 -27.10 -16.88
CA GLY A 165 2.29 -27.82 -17.37
C GLY A 165 0.95 -27.21 -16.95
N GLY A 166 0.96 -26.07 -16.25
CA GLY A 166 -0.25 -25.31 -15.96
C GLY A 166 -0.87 -24.71 -17.22
N THR A 167 -2.19 -24.53 -17.21
CA THR A 167 -2.91 -23.92 -18.34
C THR A 167 -3.47 -22.57 -17.92
N LEU A 168 -3.13 -21.52 -18.67
CA LEU A 168 -3.71 -20.19 -18.51
C LEU A 168 -4.79 -19.97 -19.57
N LEU A 169 -6.04 -19.85 -19.13
CA LEU A 169 -7.18 -19.55 -20.00
C LEU A 169 -7.64 -18.11 -19.77
N GLN A 170 -7.47 -17.26 -20.79
CA GLN A 170 -7.99 -15.90 -20.76
C GLN A 170 -9.40 -15.90 -21.37
N ARG A 171 -10.43 -15.86 -20.52
CA ARG A 171 -11.86 -15.88 -20.88
C ARG A 171 -12.65 -14.94 -20.00
N GLU A 172 -13.78 -14.46 -20.49
CA GLU A 172 -14.70 -13.67 -19.68
C GLU A 172 -15.66 -14.61 -18.94
N VAL A 173 -15.69 -14.55 -17.60
CA VAL A 173 -16.66 -15.31 -16.80
C VAL A 173 -18.03 -14.62 -16.87
N LYS A 174 -19.00 -15.32 -17.43
CA LYS A 174 -20.40 -14.88 -17.60
C LYS A 174 -21.32 -15.35 -16.47
N GLY A 175 -20.89 -16.36 -15.72
CA GLY A 175 -21.67 -16.89 -14.61
C GLY A 175 -20.96 -18.00 -13.85
N ILE A 176 -21.56 -18.40 -12.74
CA ILE A 176 -21.12 -19.51 -11.91
C ILE A 176 -22.33 -20.41 -11.69
N ASP A 177 -22.25 -21.68 -12.11
CA ASP A 177 -23.29 -22.65 -11.80
C ASP A 177 -23.12 -23.14 -10.37
N VAL A 178 -24.22 -23.15 -9.63
CA VAL A 178 -24.27 -23.57 -8.23
C VAL A 178 -25.28 -24.70 -8.08
N VAL A 179 -24.84 -25.81 -7.50
CA VAL A 179 -25.69 -26.97 -7.16
C VAL A 179 -25.56 -27.22 -5.67
N ASP A 180 -26.70 -27.32 -4.97
CA ASP A 180 -26.77 -27.49 -3.51
C ASP A 180 -25.89 -26.49 -2.72
N GLY A 181 -25.87 -25.23 -3.18
CA GLY A 181 -25.09 -24.16 -2.56
C GLY A 181 -23.58 -24.19 -2.83
N ARG A 182 -23.09 -25.08 -3.72
CA ARG A 182 -21.68 -25.17 -4.10
C ARG A 182 -21.46 -24.77 -5.55
N ALA A 183 -20.45 -23.93 -5.79
CA ALA A 183 -20.00 -23.62 -7.14
C ALA A 183 -19.37 -24.85 -7.79
N VAL A 184 -19.92 -25.29 -8.93
CA VAL A 184 -19.48 -26.51 -9.64
C VAL A 184 -18.90 -26.23 -11.02
N ARG A 185 -19.23 -25.08 -11.64
CA ARG A 185 -18.75 -24.72 -12.98
C ARG A 185 -18.71 -23.21 -13.17
N LEU A 186 -17.73 -22.73 -13.95
CA LEU A 186 -17.72 -21.37 -14.49
C LEU A 186 -18.30 -21.39 -15.91
N LEU A 187 -19.22 -20.48 -16.18
CA LEU A 187 -19.74 -20.21 -17.52
C LEU A 187 -18.87 -19.12 -18.15
N THR A 188 -18.30 -19.38 -19.33
CA THR A 188 -17.41 -18.45 -20.04
C THR A 188 -17.92 -18.12 -21.44
N ASP A 189 -17.41 -17.06 -22.04
CA ASP A 189 -17.71 -16.61 -23.40
C ASP A 189 -17.23 -17.57 -24.52
N ARG A 190 -16.41 -18.56 -24.16
CA ARG A 190 -15.95 -19.70 -24.97
C ARG A 190 -15.78 -20.95 -24.13
#